data_AF-A0A6S7D6I1-F1
#
_entry.id   AF-A0A6S7D6I1-F1
#
_cell.length_a   1.000
_cell.length_b   1.000
_cell.length_c   1.000
_cell.angle_alpha   90.00
_cell.angle_beta   90.00
_cell.angle_gamma   90.00
#
_symmetry.space_group_name_H-M   'P 1'
#
loop_
_entity.id
_entity.type
_entity.pdbx_description
1 polymer ?
#
loop_
_entity_poly.entity_id
_entity_poly.type
_entity_poly.pdbx_seq_one_letter_code
_entity_poly.pdbx_strand_id
1 'polypeptide(L)'
;MTRLLFRASALAAGALMAMAVQAQSPAQTPNIGGWRQVSDSQFKRQFHFSMLPSPAPIGSNWAAYDDKAGKVVCCLVVEGGEVTEEQLGSVYDIPGPWITDLTNGWNLDAAPYRPRVQLLRVDGELSGYEFGDAGDGVGGLLVPDHAQAVAPRTLEINGQRYAVERKDSTLADDDGGLYSYRLLPAKGGAPLKIEVPIGTY
;
A
#
# COMPACT_ATOMS: atom_id res chain seq x y z
N MET A 1 -41.64 -68.70 33.54
CA MET A 1 -40.68 -67.89 34.30
C MET A 1 -39.52 -67.52 33.37
N THR A 2 -39.59 -66.34 32.73
CA THR A 2 -38.75 -65.15 33.02
C THR A 2 -37.28 -65.30 32.63
N ARG A 3 -36.83 -64.66 31.53
CA ARG A 3 -36.01 -63.42 31.54
C ARG A 3 -35.43 -63.09 30.15
N LEU A 4 -35.43 -61.79 29.86
CA LEU A 4 -34.85 -61.08 28.73
C LEU A 4 -33.34 -61.36 28.58
N LEU A 5 -32.79 -61.10 27.38
CA LEU A 5 -31.62 -60.22 27.23
C LEU A 5 -31.45 -59.74 25.77
N PHE A 6 -31.29 -58.42 25.67
CA PHE A 6 -31.03 -57.58 24.50
C PHE A 6 -29.77 -57.97 23.72
N ARG A 7 -29.81 -57.84 22.38
CA ARG A 7 -28.73 -57.21 21.58
C ARG A 7 -29.31 -56.52 20.35
N ALA A 8 -29.34 -55.19 20.39
CA ALA A 8 -29.52 -54.33 19.22
C ALA A 8 -28.15 -53.90 18.71
N SER A 9 -27.91 -54.00 17.40
CA SER A 9 -26.83 -53.35 16.64
C SER A 9 -27.29 -53.33 15.17
N ALA A 10 -27.88 -52.23 14.70
CA ALA A 10 -27.24 -51.08 14.05
C ALA A 10 -27.04 -51.31 12.55
N LEU A 11 -27.63 -50.42 11.74
CA LEU A 11 -27.04 -49.70 10.59
C LEU A 11 -28.12 -49.30 9.58
N ALA A 12 -28.41 -48.01 9.51
CA ALA A 12 -28.87 -47.39 8.26
C ALA A 12 -28.45 -45.92 8.27
N ALA A 13 -27.64 -45.58 7.28
CA ALA A 13 -26.97 -44.31 7.09
C ALA A 13 -27.95 -43.19 6.70
N GLY A 14 -27.75 -42.01 7.30
CA GLY A 14 -28.31 -40.75 6.82
C GLY A 14 -27.17 -39.85 6.36
N ALA A 15 -26.95 -39.77 5.05
CA ALA A 15 -26.00 -38.83 4.45
C ALA A 15 -26.53 -37.40 4.59
N LEU A 16 -25.88 -36.58 5.40
CA LEU A 16 -26.11 -35.14 5.46
C LEU A 16 -25.16 -34.46 4.46
N MET A 17 -25.69 -33.98 3.34
CA MET A 17 -25.00 -32.99 2.51
C MET A 17 -24.94 -31.68 3.30
N ALA A 18 -23.81 -31.41 3.94
CA ALA A 18 -23.50 -30.09 4.46
C ALA A 18 -23.14 -29.17 3.29
N MET A 19 -24.10 -28.32 2.90
CA MET A 19 -23.84 -27.15 2.07
C MET A 19 -22.89 -26.23 2.84
N ALA A 20 -21.59 -26.33 2.56
CA ALA A 20 -20.60 -25.38 3.06
C ALA A 20 -20.85 -24.05 2.35
N VAL A 21 -21.69 -23.21 2.94
CA VAL A 21 -21.67 -21.77 2.68
C VAL A 21 -20.31 -21.30 3.15
N GLN A 22 -19.37 -21.14 2.22
CA GLN A 22 -18.13 -20.43 2.47
C GLN A 22 -18.53 -18.99 2.84
N ALA A 23 -18.61 -18.73 4.14
CA ALA A 23 -18.67 -17.38 4.66
C ALA A 23 -17.38 -16.69 4.18
N GLN A 24 -17.49 -15.93 3.09
CA GLN A 24 -16.41 -15.07 2.64
C GLN A 24 -16.12 -14.11 3.80
N SER A 25 -14.96 -14.28 4.43
CA SER A 25 -14.49 -13.35 5.44
C SER A 25 -14.59 -11.93 4.88
N PRO A 26 -15.04 -10.93 5.68
CA PRO A 26 -15.10 -9.56 5.20
C PRO A 26 -13.73 -9.20 4.62
N ALA A 27 -13.73 -8.76 3.35
CA ALA A 27 -12.49 -8.42 2.66
C ALA A 27 -11.74 -7.40 3.51
N GLN A 28 -10.58 -7.78 4.05
CA GLN A 28 -9.75 -6.87 4.81
C GLN A 28 -9.37 -5.71 3.91
N THR A 29 -9.57 -4.48 4.41
CA THR A 29 -9.10 -3.28 3.74
C THR A 29 -7.60 -3.43 3.48
N PRO A 30 -7.13 -3.36 2.23
CA PRO A 30 -5.73 -3.54 1.94
C PRO A 30 -4.92 -2.38 2.55
N ASN A 31 -3.80 -2.70 3.20
CA ASN A 31 -2.84 -1.70 3.65
C ASN A 31 -2.13 -1.17 2.41
N ILE A 32 -2.57 -0.02 1.89
CA ILE A 32 -1.98 0.67 0.75
C ILE A 32 -1.65 2.09 1.17
N GLY A 33 -0.62 2.67 0.58
CA GLY A 33 -0.17 4.01 0.94
C GLY A 33 0.64 4.66 -0.16
N GLY A 34 1.44 5.64 0.22
CA GLY A 34 2.39 6.28 -0.67
C GLY A 34 3.77 5.64 -0.61
N TRP A 35 4.62 6.04 -1.53
CA TRP A 35 6.07 5.96 -1.41
C TRP A 35 6.72 7.17 -2.05
N ARG A 36 7.93 7.49 -1.59
CA ARG A 36 8.71 8.61 -2.10
C ARG A 36 10.17 8.25 -2.23
N GLN A 37 10.77 8.76 -3.29
CA GLN A 37 12.21 8.89 -3.42
C GLN A 37 12.62 10.31 -3.01
N VAL A 38 13.58 10.43 -2.11
CA VAL A 38 14.13 11.72 -1.61
C VAL A 38 15.64 11.61 -1.50
N SER A 39 16.37 12.73 -1.53
CA SER A 39 17.83 12.71 -1.37
C SER A 39 18.27 13.02 0.08
N ASP A 40 19.56 12.86 0.37
CA ASP A 40 20.18 13.58 1.50
C ASP A 40 20.37 15.07 1.18
N SER A 41 20.76 15.86 2.18
CA SER A 41 20.98 17.31 2.07
C SER A 41 22.05 17.71 1.05
N GLN A 42 22.92 16.78 0.69
CA GLN A 42 24.02 16.98 -0.24
C GLN A 42 23.73 16.43 -1.64
N PHE A 43 22.55 15.86 -1.88
CA PHE A 43 22.16 15.21 -3.13
C PHE A 43 23.12 14.09 -3.58
N LYS A 44 23.80 13.45 -2.64
CA LYS A 44 24.77 12.36 -2.89
C LYS A 44 24.14 10.99 -2.77
N ARG A 45 23.06 10.88 -2.01
CA ARG A 45 22.36 9.62 -1.76
C ARG A 45 20.87 9.80 -2.00
N GLN A 46 20.28 8.81 -2.65
CA GLN A 46 18.84 8.71 -2.89
C GLN A 46 18.29 7.62 -1.96
N PHE A 47 17.20 7.92 -1.28
CA PHE A 47 16.50 7.03 -0.38
C PHE A 47 15.08 6.84 -0.85
N HIS A 48 14.53 5.66 -0.58
CA HIS A 48 13.14 5.33 -0.85
C HIS A 48 12.46 5.09 0.48
N PHE A 49 11.32 5.71 0.69
CA PHE A 49 10.55 5.55 1.92
C PHE A 49 9.11 5.18 1.60
N SER A 50 8.57 4.27 2.39
CA SER A 50 7.14 4.00 2.40
C SER A 50 6.43 5.11 3.17
N MET A 51 5.17 5.33 2.83
CA MET A 51 4.25 6.21 3.54
C MET A 51 2.96 5.43 3.75
N LEU A 52 2.99 4.43 4.64
CA LEU A 52 1.85 3.51 4.83
C LEU A 52 0.94 3.94 5.98
N PRO A 53 -0.37 3.64 5.95
CA PRO A 53 -1.27 3.86 7.09
C PRO A 53 -0.89 3.05 8.33
N SER A 54 -0.26 1.89 8.13
CA SER A 54 0.25 1.03 9.20
C SER A 54 1.59 0.40 8.80
N PRO A 55 2.49 0.12 9.76
CA PRO A 55 3.82 -0.40 9.44
C PRO A 55 3.71 -1.76 8.76
N ALA A 56 4.48 -1.94 7.70
CA ALA A 56 4.65 -3.20 7.01
C ALA A 56 5.71 -4.08 7.71
N PRO A 57 5.59 -5.42 7.61
CA PRO A 57 6.62 -6.31 8.10
C PRO A 57 7.97 -6.06 7.41
N ILE A 58 9.06 -6.13 8.17
CA ILE A 58 10.43 -6.06 7.62
C ILE A 58 10.63 -7.21 6.64
N GLY A 59 11.24 -6.93 5.49
CA GLY A 59 11.46 -7.87 4.40
C GLY A 59 10.25 -8.12 3.51
N SER A 60 9.10 -7.48 3.76
CA SER A 60 7.95 -7.56 2.85
C SER A 60 8.23 -6.81 1.54
N ASN A 61 7.76 -7.41 0.45
CA ASN A 61 7.84 -6.81 -0.89
C ASN A 61 6.60 -5.97 -1.17
N TRP A 62 6.82 -4.86 -1.85
CA TRP A 62 5.81 -3.92 -2.28
C TRP A 62 6.08 -3.53 -3.73
N ALA A 63 5.05 -3.05 -4.40
CA ALA A 63 5.14 -2.59 -5.77
C ALA A 63 4.63 -1.15 -5.91
N ALA A 64 5.25 -0.40 -6.79
CA ALA A 64 4.83 0.93 -7.17
C ALA A 64 3.81 0.85 -8.30
N TYR A 65 2.73 1.63 -8.21
CA TYR A 65 1.80 1.79 -9.31
C TYR A 65 2.18 3.01 -10.16
N ASP A 66 2.57 2.76 -11.41
CA ASP A 66 2.74 3.80 -12.43
C ASP A 66 1.36 4.10 -13.05
N ASP A 67 0.76 5.23 -12.67
CA ASP A 67 -0.55 5.68 -13.18
C ASP A 67 -0.50 6.01 -14.68
N LYS A 68 0.64 6.49 -15.21
CA LYS A 68 0.78 6.84 -16.63
C LYS A 68 0.89 5.60 -17.50
N ALA A 69 1.71 4.64 -17.08
CA ALA A 69 1.86 3.37 -17.76
C ALA A 69 0.68 2.41 -17.49
N GLY A 70 -0.09 2.67 -16.42
CA GLY A 70 -1.15 1.78 -15.96
C GLY A 70 -0.61 0.43 -15.48
N LYS A 71 0.58 0.42 -14.87
CA LYS A 71 1.32 -0.80 -14.49
C LYS A 71 1.64 -0.84 -13.01
N VAL A 72 1.76 -2.05 -12.48
CA VAL A 72 2.37 -2.31 -11.17
C VAL A 72 3.79 -2.80 -11.41
N VAL A 73 4.77 -2.18 -10.74
CA VAL A 73 6.20 -2.42 -10.94
C VAL A 73 6.85 -2.77 -9.61
N CYS A 74 7.47 -3.94 -9.55
CA CYS A 74 8.06 -4.50 -8.33
C CYS A 74 9.61 -4.49 -8.42
N CYS A 75 10.38 -4.30 -7.35
CA CYS A 75 9.96 -4.29 -5.96
C CYS A 75 10.63 -3.19 -5.14
N LEU A 76 9.88 -2.72 -4.15
CA LEU A 76 10.40 -2.01 -2.99
C LEU A 76 10.32 -2.97 -1.80
N VAL A 77 11.43 -3.17 -1.08
CA VAL A 77 11.51 -4.09 0.06
C VAL A 77 11.71 -3.31 1.34
N VAL A 78 10.89 -3.58 2.36
CA VAL A 78 10.99 -2.92 3.66
C VAL A 78 12.27 -3.34 4.39
N GLU A 79 13.19 -2.41 4.66
CA GLU A 79 14.49 -2.75 5.27
C GLU A 79 14.46 -2.73 6.80
N GLY A 80 13.53 -1.99 7.41
CA GLY A 80 13.55 -1.76 8.85
C GLY A 80 12.20 -1.37 9.43
N GLY A 81 12.21 -1.10 10.73
CA GLY A 81 11.05 -0.58 11.45
C GLY A 81 10.68 0.84 11.02
N GLU A 82 9.66 1.38 11.69
CA GLU A 82 9.26 2.77 11.51
C GLU A 82 10.42 3.72 11.82
N VAL A 83 10.63 4.71 10.93
CA VAL A 83 11.66 5.74 11.03
C VAL A 83 11.02 7.02 11.55
N THR A 84 11.57 7.58 12.62
CA THR A 84 11.08 8.83 13.20
C THR A 84 11.57 10.05 12.42
N GLU A 85 10.89 11.20 12.56
CA GLU A 85 11.35 12.48 11.98
C GLU A 85 12.77 12.83 12.43
N GLU A 86 13.11 12.58 13.70
CA GLU A 86 14.46 12.77 14.22
C GLU A 86 15.48 11.89 13.49
N GLN A 87 15.15 10.63 13.21
CA GLN A 87 16.03 9.73 12.47
C GLN A 87 16.15 10.14 11.00
N LEU A 88 15.07 10.59 10.36
CA LEU A 88 15.12 11.13 9.00
C LEU A 88 16.13 12.27 8.91
N GLY A 89 16.10 13.22 9.85
CA GLY A 89 17.05 14.33 9.86
C GLY A 89 18.47 13.95 10.28
N SER A 90 18.63 13.18 11.35
CA SER A 90 19.95 12.94 11.98
C SER A 90 20.72 11.75 11.43
N VAL A 91 20.03 10.70 10.99
CA VAL A 91 20.65 9.44 10.51
C VAL A 91 20.73 9.42 8.98
N TYR A 92 19.66 9.88 8.33
CA TYR A 92 19.55 9.86 6.88
C TYR A 92 19.86 11.21 6.22
N ASP A 93 20.07 12.26 7.01
CA ASP A 93 20.38 13.62 6.54
C ASP A 93 19.32 14.16 5.56
N ILE A 94 18.05 13.85 5.80
CA ILE A 94 16.94 14.29 4.96
C ILE A 94 16.57 15.74 5.31
N PRO A 95 16.55 16.66 4.33
CA PRO A 95 16.04 18.03 4.49
C PRO A 95 14.64 18.10 5.09
N GLY A 96 14.41 19.11 5.94
CA GLY A 96 13.13 19.35 6.62
C GLY A 96 11.89 19.40 5.70
N PRO A 97 11.96 20.00 4.50
CA PRO A 97 10.83 19.96 3.57
C PRO A 97 10.44 18.54 3.13
N TRP A 98 11.42 17.69 2.81
CA TRP A 98 11.15 16.28 2.49
C TRP A 98 10.70 15.47 3.71
N ILE A 99 11.16 15.79 4.92
CA ILE A 99 10.60 15.18 6.15
C ILE A 99 9.11 15.53 6.26
N THR A 100 8.75 16.79 6.02
CA THR A 100 7.36 17.28 6.06
C THR A 100 6.49 16.55 5.02
N ASP A 101 7.01 16.31 3.83
CA ASP A 101 6.34 15.51 2.79
C ASP A 101 6.11 14.07 3.27
N LEU A 102 7.16 13.40 3.77
CA LEU A 102 7.11 12.00 4.20
C LEU A 102 6.14 11.75 5.36
N THR A 103 5.97 12.72 6.25
CA THR A 103 5.08 12.59 7.42
C THR A 103 3.71 13.21 7.23
N ASN A 104 3.41 13.76 6.04
CA ASN A 104 2.23 14.60 5.78
C ASN A 104 2.10 15.76 6.79
N GLY A 105 3.23 16.32 7.22
CA GLY A 105 3.30 17.41 8.20
C GLY A 105 2.62 18.71 7.72
N TRP A 106 2.48 18.89 6.41
CA TRP A 106 1.83 20.06 5.78
C TRP A 106 0.30 20.10 6.00
N ASN A 107 -0.34 18.95 6.26
CA ASN A 107 -1.80 18.87 6.43
C ASN A 107 -2.19 17.80 7.45
N LEU A 108 -1.77 18.01 8.68
CA LEU A 108 -2.06 17.06 9.75
C LEU A 108 -3.59 16.87 9.91
N ASP A 109 -4.40 17.91 9.93
CA ASP A 109 -5.83 17.71 10.28
C ASP A 109 -6.68 17.09 9.16
N ALA A 110 -6.26 17.19 7.89
CA ALA A 110 -7.05 16.71 6.75
C ALA A 110 -6.40 15.57 5.95
N ALA A 111 -5.14 15.20 6.21
CA ALA A 111 -4.50 14.07 5.54
C ALA A 111 -5.31 12.77 5.75
N PRO A 112 -5.42 11.90 4.73
CA PRO A 112 -6.23 10.69 4.81
C PRO A 112 -5.75 9.70 5.89
N TYR A 113 -4.47 9.77 6.25
CA TYR A 113 -3.86 9.06 7.36
C TYR A 113 -2.53 9.72 7.75
N ARG A 114 -2.00 9.33 8.93
CA ARG A 114 -0.63 9.62 9.35
C ARG A 114 0.32 8.56 8.81
N PRO A 115 1.25 8.89 7.90
CA PRO A 115 2.20 7.92 7.37
C PRO A 115 3.04 7.28 8.46
N ARG A 116 3.25 5.97 8.34
CA ARG A 116 4.28 5.21 9.03
C ARG A 116 5.42 5.02 8.06
N VAL A 117 6.45 5.83 8.25
CA VAL A 117 7.58 5.93 7.34
C VAL A 117 8.52 4.77 7.59
N GLN A 118 8.88 4.00 6.56
CA GLN A 118 9.90 2.95 6.66
C GLN A 118 10.85 3.04 5.47
N LEU A 119 12.12 2.75 5.71
CA LEU A 119 13.11 2.69 4.65
C LEU A 119 12.81 1.51 3.70
N LEU A 120 12.88 1.80 2.41
CA LEU A 120 12.69 0.86 1.33
C LEU A 120 13.99 0.71 0.55
N ARG A 121 14.30 -0.53 0.17
CA ARG A 121 15.34 -0.85 -0.81
C ARG A 121 14.69 -1.20 -2.14
N VAL A 122 15.25 -0.66 -3.21
CA VAL A 122 14.86 -1.03 -4.58
C VAL A 122 15.42 -2.42 -4.91
N ASP A 123 14.58 -3.26 -5.51
CA ASP A 123 14.92 -4.61 -5.95
C ASP A 123 14.16 -4.97 -7.24
N GLY A 124 14.55 -6.07 -7.89
CA GLY A 124 13.82 -6.62 -9.02
C GLY A 124 13.69 -5.67 -10.22
N GLU A 125 12.52 -5.68 -10.86
CA GLU A 125 12.20 -4.89 -12.07
C GLU A 125 12.35 -3.38 -11.83
N LEU A 126 12.09 -2.91 -10.61
CA LEU A 126 12.16 -1.50 -10.25
C LEU A 126 13.59 -0.92 -10.31
N SER A 127 14.64 -1.74 -10.20
CA SER A 127 16.06 -1.32 -10.20
C SER A 127 16.50 -0.58 -11.46
N GLY A 128 15.79 -0.76 -12.58
CA GLY A 128 16.04 -0.03 -13.83
C GLY A 128 14.78 0.55 -14.45
N TYR A 129 13.71 0.70 -13.67
CA TYR A 129 12.43 1.20 -14.18
C TYR A 129 12.40 2.73 -14.18
N GLU A 130 12.08 3.31 -15.33
CA GLU A 130 11.88 4.74 -15.48
C GLU A 130 10.39 5.06 -15.44
N PHE A 131 9.97 5.80 -14.42
CA PHE A 131 8.60 6.28 -14.30
C PHE A 131 8.32 7.39 -15.30
N GLY A 132 7.16 7.35 -15.96
CA GLY A 132 6.78 8.37 -16.94
C GLY A 132 6.60 9.78 -16.36
N ASP A 133 6.39 9.89 -15.04
CA ASP A 133 6.19 11.12 -14.28
C ASP A 133 7.42 11.57 -13.49
N ALA A 134 8.61 11.03 -13.80
CA ALA A 134 9.82 11.24 -12.99
C ALA A 134 10.33 12.69 -12.88
N GLY A 135 9.67 13.68 -13.49
CA GLY A 135 10.10 15.08 -13.54
C GLY A 135 10.45 15.66 -12.17
N ASP A 136 9.43 16.13 -11.45
CA ASP A 136 9.55 16.90 -10.21
C ASP A 136 9.85 16.03 -8.95
N GLY A 137 10.28 14.78 -9.17
CA GLY A 137 10.59 13.81 -8.13
C GLY A 137 9.80 12.52 -8.29
N VAL A 138 10.35 11.42 -7.73
CA VAL A 138 9.81 10.08 -7.93
C VAL A 138 9.01 9.64 -6.70
N GLY A 139 7.83 9.07 -6.94
CA GLY A 139 6.94 8.59 -5.89
C GLY A 139 5.55 8.29 -6.43
N GLY A 140 4.68 7.77 -5.58
CA GLY A 140 3.31 7.49 -5.97
C GLY A 140 2.63 6.45 -5.09
N LEU A 141 1.63 5.79 -5.65
CA LEU A 141 0.86 4.78 -4.95
C LEU A 141 1.72 3.51 -4.74
N LEU A 142 1.79 3.06 -3.48
CA LEU A 142 2.45 1.86 -3.02
C LEU A 142 1.40 0.78 -2.69
N VAL A 143 1.53 -0.38 -3.32
CA VAL A 143 0.59 -1.50 -3.19
C VAL A 143 1.33 -2.79 -2.82
N PRO A 144 0.65 -3.79 -2.23
CA PRO A 144 1.24 -5.11 -2.03
C PRO A 144 1.79 -5.70 -3.32
N ASP A 145 2.88 -6.47 -3.25
CA ASP A 145 3.55 -7.06 -4.42
C ASP A 145 2.67 -8.00 -5.25
N HIS A 146 1.63 -8.59 -4.66
CA HIS A 146 0.65 -9.41 -5.36
C HIS A 146 -0.49 -8.61 -6.03
N ALA A 147 -0.48 -7.28 -5.93
CA ALA A 147 -1.44 -6.44 -6.65
C ALA A 147 -1.20 -6.49 -8.16
N GLN A 148 -2.27 -6.45 -8.95
CA GLN A 148 -2.17 -6.53 -10.41
C GLN A 148 -2.93 -5.39 -11.08
N ALA A 149 -2.33 -4.79 -12.11
CA ALA A 149 -3.05 -3.93 -13.04
C ALA A 149 -3.82 -4.79 -14.05
N VAL A 150 -5.14 -4.95 -13.84
CA VAL A 150 -5.98 -5.86 -14.63
C VAL A 150 -6.70 -5.18 -15.79
N ALA A 151 -6.74 -3.84 -15.79
CA ALA A 151 -7.24 -2.99 -16.85
C ALA A 151 -6.69 -1.56 -16.67
N PRO A 152 -6.82 -0.66 -17.67
CA PRO A 152 -6.45 0.74 -17.49
C PRO A 152 -7.09 1.31 -16.23
N ARG A 153 -6.25 1.93 -15.37
CA ARG A 153 -6.67 2.54 -14.10
C ARG A 153 -7.49 1.60 -13.20
N THR A 154 -7.20 0.30 -13.24
CA THR A 154 -7.89 -0.70 -12.41
C THR A 154 -6.89 -1.66 -11.80
N LEU A 155 -6.88 -1.72 -10.47
CA LEU A 155 -6.06 -2.64 -9.69
C LEU A 155 -6.92 -3.78 -9.13
N GLU A 156 -6.38 -4.99 -9.13
CA GLU A 156 -6.90 -6.12 -8.37
C GLU A 156 -5.99 -6.39 -7.17
N ILE A 157 -6.57 -6.34 -5.97
CA ILE A 157 -5.87 -6.51 -4.70
C ILE A 157 -6.72 -7.44 -3.84
N ASN A 158 -6.15 -8.54 -3.35
CA ASN A 158 -6.88 -9.53 -2.55
C ASN A 158 -8.19 -10.04 -3.22
N GLY A 159 -8.20 -10.18 -4.55
CA GLY A 159 -9.37 -10.61 -5.32
C GLY A 159 -10.50 -9.57 -5.39
N GLN A 160 -10.25 -8.33 -4.97
CA GLN A 160 -11.15 -7.19 -5.13
C GLN A 160 -10.58 -6.22 -6.16
N ARG A 161 -11.44 -5.75 -7.08
CA ARG A 161 -11.08 -4.72 -8.05
C ARG A 161 -11.33 -3.33 -7.51
N TYR A 162 -10.41 -2.43 -7.83
CA TYR A 162 -10.45 -1.03 -7.47
C TYR A 162 -10.23 -0.19 -8.74
N ALA A 163 -11.19 0.68 -9.07
CA ALA A 163 -10.93 1.74 -10.03
C ALA A 163 -10.03 2.79 -9.37
N VAL A 164 -8.95 3.17 -10.03
CA VAL A 164 -7.96 4.13 -9.53
C VAL A 164 -8.21 5.48 -10.18
N GLU A 165 -8.49 6.48 -9.35
CA GLU A 165 -8.51 7.88 -9.76
C GLU A 165 -7.29 8.57 -9.18
N ARG A 166 -6.55 9.32 -10.00
CA ARG A 166 -5.46 10.20 -9.57
C ARG A 166 -5.79 11.63 -9.95
N LYS A 167 -5.62 12.54 -8.99
CA LYS A 167 -5.64 13.99 -9.19
C LYS A 167 -4.27 14.55 -8.81
N ASP A 168 -3.75 15.40 -9.67
CA ASP A 168 -2.51 16.14 -9.45
C ASP A 168 -2.87 17.59 -9.12
N SER A 169 -2.30 18.13 -8.05
CA SER A 169 -2.45 19.54 -7.66
C SER A 169 -1.12 20.13 -7.23
N THR A 170 -0.93 21.43 -7.42
CA THR A 170 0.20 22.15 -6.85
C THR A 170 -0.05 22.40 -5.36
N LEU A 171 1.02 22.39 -4.56
CA LEU A 171 0.98 22.86 -3.19
C LEU A 171 1.05 24.40 -3.17
N ALA A 172 0.59 25.00 -2.07
CA ALA A 172 0.29 26.43 -1.99
C ALA A 172 1.52 27.36 -2.06
N ASP A 173 2.71 26.80 -1.95
CA ASP A 173 4.01 27.48 -2.00
C ASP A 173 4.72 27.34 -3.36
N ASP A 174 4.07 26.72 -4.36
CA ASP A 174 4.62 26.44 -5.70
C ASP A 174 5.92 25.59 -5.74
N ASP A 175 6.42 25.12 -4.59
CA ASP A 175 7.65 24.33 -4.43
C ASP A 175 7.37 22.80 -4.46
N GLY A 176 6.16 22.39 -4.87
CA GLY A 176 5.80 20.99 -4.96
C GLY A 176 4.40 20.71 -5.49
N GLY A 177 4.14 19.43 -5.70
CA GLY A 177 2.86 18.87 -6.09
C GLY A 177 2.30 17.90 -5.05
N LEU A 178 1.06 17.48 -5.27
CA LEU A 178 0.38 16.46 -4.50
C LEU A 178 -0.32 15.51 -5.45
N TYR A 179 -0.01 14.22 -5.34
CA TYR A 179 -0.77 13.16 -5.99
C TYR A 179 -1.82 12.63 -5.00
N SER A 180 -3.09 12.94 -5.29
CA SER A 180 -4.23 12.41 -4.54
C SER A 180 -4.85 11.23 -5.29
N TYR A 181 -4.68 10.04 -4.73
CA TYR A 181 -5.29 8.82 -5.23
C TYR A 181 -6.59 8.50 -4.50
N ARG A 182 -7.57 8.00 -5.26
CA ARG A 182 -8.78 7.37 -4.74
C ARG A 182 -8.95 6.00 -5.38
N LEU A 183 -9.01 4.96 -4.56
CA LEU A 183 -9.30 3.60 -5.01
C LEU A 183 -10.75 3.26 -4.67
N LEU A 184 -11.57 3.12 -5.69
CA LEU A 184 -13.01 2.86 -5.61
C LEU A 184 -13.27 1.35 -5.71
N PRO A 185 -13.72 0.67 -4.63
CA PRO A 185 -13.97 -0.76 -4.68
C PRO A 185 -15.15 -1.08 -5.62
N ALA A 186 -14.98 -2.04 -6.54
CA ALA A 186 -15.98 -2.41 -7.53
C ALA A 186 -17.27 -3.00 -6.91
N LYS A 187 -17.17 -3.59 -5.71
CA LYS A 187 -18.32 -4.10 -4.94
C LYS A 187 -19.02 -3.01 -4.10
N GLY A 188 -18.66 -1.75 -4.29
CA GLY A 188 -19.11 -0.64 -3.45
C GLY A 188 -18.35 -0.54 -2.12
N GLY A 189 -18.51 0.58 -1.43
CA GLY A 189 -17.82 0.88 -0.17
C GLY A 189 -17.15 2.24 -0.17
N ALA A 190 -16.51 2.58 0.96
CA ALA A 190 -15.75 3.81 1.07
C ALA A 190 -14.49 3.76 0.19
N PRO A 191 -14.17 4.84 -0.55
CA PRO A 191 -12.91 4.95 -1.28
C PRO A 191 -11.71 4.88 -0.33
N LEU A 192 -10.66 4.18 -0.73
CA LEU A 192 -9.35 4.32 -0.09
C LEU A 192 -8.70 5.59 -0.63
N LYS A 193 -8.23 6.45 0.26
CA LYS A 193 -7.62 7.74 -0.10
C LYS A 193 -6.14 7.72 0.26
N ILE A 194 -5.30 8.13 -0.68
CA ILE A 194 -3.86 8.20 -0.51
C ILE A 194 -3.41 9.53 -1.05
N GLU A 195 -2.54 10.18 -0.30
CA GLU A 195 -1.93 11.45 -0.66
C GLU A 195 -0.42 11.27 -0.60
N VAL A 196 0.24 11.65 -1.70
CA VAL A 196 1.69 11.56 -1.85
C VAL A 196 2.20 12.93 -2.27
N PRO A 197 2.77 13.71 -1.34
CA PRO A 197 3.39 14.99 -1.66
C PRO A 197 4.64 14.74 -2.50
N ILE A 198 4.81 15.55 -3.55
CA ILE A 198 5.90 15.50 -4.52
C ILE A 198 6.57 16.87 -4.50
N GLY A 199 7.39 17.14 -3.48
CA GLY A 199 8.19 18.36 -3.42
C GLY A 199 9.40 18.34 -4.34
N THR A 200 9.69 19.50 -4.95
CA THR A 200 10.92 19.84 -5.69
C THR A 200 11.73 20.82 -4.86
N TYR A 201 12.39 20.33 -3.81
CA TYR A 201 13.26 21.16 -2.96
C TYR A 201 14.73 20.98 -3.34
#